data_AF-A0A094PJD6-F1
#
_entry.id   AF-A0A094PJD6-F1
#
_cell.length_a   1.000
_cell.length_b   1.000
_cell.length_c   1.000
_cell.angle_alpha   90.00
_cell.angle_beta   90.00
_cell.angle_gamma   90.00
#
_symmetry.space_group_name_H-M   'P 1'
#
loop_
_entity.id
_entity.type
_entity.pdbx_description
1 polymer ?
#
loop_
_entity_poly.entity_id
_entity_poly.type
_entity_poly.pdbx_seq_one_letter_code
_entity_poly.pdbx_strand_id
1 'polypeptide(L)'
;VSHILTSTWSIPPRWFALFQPDERLRGENEDGAFTILRTSINNAKTRARFTHEAVLGAFGSGPVEGEIAELISWLEIFDNSSIVELDYGGLAAYLDNLLIQSGEPGLDADTSVEDVNTSIAGLASGDGALAGKGYERLVSRWRKVAALESAT
;
A
#
# COMPACT_ATOMS: atom_id res chain seq x y z
N VAL A 1 13.02 20.97 5.27
CA VAL A 1 13.34 19.54 5.25
C VAL A 1 12.31 18.86 4.37
N SER A 2 12.73 17.96 3.47
CA SER A 2 11.77 17.14 2.72
C SER A 2 11.31 16.00 3.62
N HIS A 3 10.00 15.81 3.75
CA HIS A 3 9.44 14.71 4.53
C HIS A 3 8.86 13.68 3.56
N ILE A 4 9.72 12.79 3.07
CA ILE A 4 9.37 11.72 2.12
C ILE A 4 9.87 10.40 2.71
N LEU A 5 9.01 9.39 2.70
CA LEU A 5 9.40 8.00 2.94
C LEU A 5 9.62 7.33 1.59
N THR A 6 10.73 6.61 1.43
CA THR A 6 11.09 5.93 0.17
C THR A 6 11.37 4.46 0.41
N SER A 7 10.97 3.61 -0.53
CA SER A 7 11.32 2.20 -0.58
C SER A 7 11.69 1.85 -2.01
N THR A 8 12.72 1.04 -2.20
CA THR A 8 13.18 0.61 -3.52
C THR A 8 12.60 -0.77 -3.82
N TRP A 9 12.17 -1.00 -5.07
CA TRP A 9 11.67 -2.30 -5.57
C TRP A 9 10.44 -2.90 -4.87
N SER A 10 9.86 -2.18 -3.90
CA SER A 10 8.69 -2.63 -3.16
C SER A 10 7.93 -1.45 -2.57
N ILE A 11 6.64 -1.65 -2.31
CA ILE A 11 5.80 -0.71 -1.57
C ILE A 11 5.33 -1.39 -0.28
N PRO A 12 5.69 -0.88 0.91
CA PRO A 12 5.26 -1.43 2.18
C PRO A 12 3.72 -1.52 2.31
N PRO A 13 3.15 -2.65 2.76
CA PRO A 13 1.70 -2.81 2.90
C PRO A 13 1.02 -1.73 3.73
N ARG A 14 1.71 -1.25 4.79
CA ARG A 14 1.23 -0.16 5.66
C ARG A 14 1.03 1.17 4.93
N TRP A 15 1.64 1.38 3.75
CA TRP A 15 1.40 2.58 2.95
C TRP A 15 0.08 2.48 2.18
N PHE A 16 -0.25 1.31 1.64
CA PHE A 16 -1.56 1.08 1.00
C PHE A 16 -2.72 1.22 1.98
N ALA A 17 -2.52 0.83 3.25
CA ALA A 17 -3.52 0.94 4.31
C ALA A 17 -4.01 2.38 4.56
N LEU A 18 -3.30 3.40 4.06
CA LEU A 18 -3.69 4.80 4.19
C LEU A 18 -4.81 5.20 3.21
N PHE A 19 -5.10 4.39 2.19
CA PHE A 19 -5.92 4.79 1.04
C PHE A 19 -7.19 3.95 0.86
N GLN A 20 -8.11 4.47 0.05
CA GLN A 20 -9.23 3.73 -0.54
C GLN A 20 -9.01 3.55 -2.05
N PRO A 21 -9.64 2.54 -2.68
CA PRO A 21 -9.42 2.24 -4.10
C PRO A 21 -9.74 3.41 -5.04
N ASP A 22 -10.78 4.18 -4.73
CA ASP A 22 -11.26 5.33 -5.51
C ASP A 22 -10.34 6.57 -5.41
N GLU A 23 -9.40 6.57 -4.46
CA GLU A 23 -8.38 7.62 -4.30
C GLU A 23 -7.17 7.41 -5.24
N ARG A 24 -7.20 6.38 -6.08
CA ARG A 24 -6.15 6.04 -7.04
C ARG A 24 -6.38 6.71 -8.38
N LEU A 25 -5.35 7.37 -8.88
CA LEU A 25 -5.21 7.77 -10.27
C LEU A 25 -4.13 6.89 -10.93
N ARG A 26 -4.43 6.32 -12.08
CA ARG A 26 -3.51 5.49 -12.87
C ARG A 26 -3.71 5.73 -14.35
N GLY A 27 -2.70 5.44 -15.15
CA GLY A 27 -2.75 5.58 -16.60
C GLY A 27 -1.36 5.53 -17.22
N GLU A 28 -1.24 6.11 -18.41
CA GLU A 28 0.02 6.25 -19.14
C GLU A 28 0.22 7.73 -19.50
N ASN A 29 1.45 8.22 -19.40
CA ASN A 29 1.86 9.56 -19.81
C ASN A 29 3.15 9.48 -20.66
N GLU A 30 3.77 10.63 -20.95
CA GLU A 30 5.02 10.68 -21.75
C GLU A 30 6.19 9.90 -21.13
N ASP A 31 6.16 9.68 -19.80
CA ASP A 31 7.16 8.93 -19.04
C ASP A 31 6.76 7.45 -18.84
N GLY A 32 5.61 7.03 -19.37
CA GLY A 32 5.10 5.65 -19.31
C GLY A 32 3.96 5.46 -18.30
N ALA A 33 3.77 4.21 -17.87
CA ALA A 33 2.70 3.86 -16.94
C ALA A 33 2.94 4.47 -15.55
N PHE A 34 1.90 5.05 -14.95
CA PHE A 34 1.96 5.71 -13.64
C PHE A 34 0.81 5.27 -12.72
N THR A 35 1.03 5.36 -11.41
CA THR A 35 -0.01 5.21 -10.39
C THR A 35 0.30 6.12 -9.20
N ILE A 36 -0.67 6.94 -8.83
CA ILE A 36 -0.62 7.88 -7.72
C ILE A 36 -1.88 7.69 -6.87
N LEU A 37 -1.72 7.61 -5.55
CA LEU A 37 -2.83 7.62 -4.60
C LEU A 37 -2.76 8.88 -3.75
N ARG A 38 -3.88 9.57 -3.55
CA ARG A 38 -3.94 10.83 -2.78
C ARG A 38 -5.12 10.83 -1.81
N THR A 39 -4.85 11.16 -0.56
CA THR A 39 -5.91 11.35 0.45
C THR A 39 -5.59 12.50 1.39
N SER A 40 -6.59 12.99 2.12
CA SER A 40 -6.34 13.96 3.19
C SER A 40 -5.57 13.29 4.33
N ILE A 41 -4.69 14.04 5.00
CA ILE A 41 -3.92 13.48 6.11
C ILE A 41 -4.80 13.01 7.28
N ASN A 42 -5.97 13.60 7.46
CA ASN A 42 -6.93 13.17 8.48
C ASN A 42 -7.50 11.77 8.17
N ASN A 43 -7.82 11.50 6.91
CA ASN A 43 -8.25 10.16 6.48
C ASN A 43 -7.13 9.14 6.64
N ALA A 44 -5.91 9.48 6.21
CA ALA A 44 -4.73 8.62 6.37
C ALA A 44 -4.48 8.28 7.85
N LYS A 45 -4.47 9.28 8.74
CA LYS A 45 -4.31 9.10 10.20
C LYS A 45 -5.41 8.19 10.78
N THR A 46 -6.65 8.36 10.34
CA THR A 46 -7.79 7.55 10.82
C THR A 46 -7.65 6.09 10.40
N ARG A 47 -7.32 5.84 9.13
CA ARG A 47 -7.12 4.48 8.60
C ARG A 47 -5.88 3.81 9.20
N ALA A 48 -4.80 4.57 9.41
CA ALA A 48 -3.59 4.07 10.06
C ALA A 48 -3.86 3.61 11.50
N ARG A 49 -4.60 4.41 12.29
CA ARG A 49 -5.00 4.02 13.67
C ARG A 49 -5.88 2.78 13.69
N PHE A 50 -6.86 2.70 12.80
CA PHE A 50 -7.68 1.48 12.66
C PHE A 50 -6.84 0.25 12.30
N THR A 51 -5.89 0.41 11.37
CA THR A 51 -4.96 -0.65 10.97
C THR A 51 -4.10 -1.09 12.16
N HIS A 52 -3.58 -0.13 12.92
CA HIS A 52 -2.79 -0.39 14.13
C HIS A 52 -3.59 -1.18 15.17
N GLU A 53 -4.83 -0.76 15.47
CA GLU A 53 -5.71 -1.46 16.40
C GLU A 53 -6.02 -2.89 15.95
N ALA A 54 -6.30 -3.10 14.66
CA ALA A 54 -6.56 -4.43 14.11
C ALA A 54 -5.33 -5.36 14.22
N VAL A 55 -4.14 -4.86 13.90
CA VAL A 55 -2.89 -5.63 13.99
C VAL A 55 -2.52 -5.91 15.44
N LEU A 56 -2.61 -4.90 16.31
CA LEU A 56 -2.36 -5.04 17.75
C LEU A 56 -3.33 -6.04 18.39
N GLY A 57 -4.61 -5.99 18.03
CA GLY A 57 -5.61 -6.92 18.53
C GLY A 57 -5.38 -8.37 18.07
N ALA A 58 -4.94 -8.56 16.83
CA ALA A 58 -4.71 -9.90 16.27
C ALA A 58 -3.39 -10.54 16.73
N PHE A 59 -2.31 -9.75 16.86
CA PHE A 59 -0.95 -10.27 17.06
C PHE A 59 -0.25 -9.76 18.32
N GLY A 60 -0.81 -8.77 19.01
CA GLY A 60 -0.14 -8.08 20.11
C GLY A 60 0.96 -7.13 19.62
N SER A 61 1.68 -6.54 20.56
CA SER A 61 2.82 -5.66 20.26
C SER A 61 3.93 -6.45 19.59
N GLY A 62 4.52 -5.88 18.54
CA GLY A 62 5.56 -6.53 17.77
C GLY A 62 6.04 -5.69 16.60
N PRO A 63 6.99 -6.19 15.79
CA PRO A 63 7.62 -5.41 14.74
C PRO A 63 6.62 -4.80 13.73
N VAL A 64 5.63 -5.59 13.30
CA VAL A 64 4.61 -5.15 12.33
C VAL A 64 3.74 -4.03 12.89
N GLU A 65 3.31 -4.16 14.15
CA GLU A 65 2.54 -3.12 14.82
C GLU A 65 3.37 -1.85 15.04
N GLY A 66 4.62 -2.01 15.46
CA GLY A 66 5.57 -0.91 15.66
C GLY A 66 5.80 -0.08 14.39
N GLU A 67 5.96 -0.72 13.23
CA GLU A 67 6.09 0.00 11.95
C GLU A 67 4.87 0.88 11.61
N ILE A 68 3.67 0.47 12.04
CA ILE A 68 2.44 1.24 11.86
C ILE A 68 2.40 2.40 12.87
N ALA A 69 2.82 2.17 14.12
CA ALA A 69 2.93 3.21 15.14
C ALA A 69 3.92 4.32 14.73
N GLU A 70 5.06 3.93 14.15
CA GLU A 70 6.03 4.87 13.58
C GLU A 70 5.43 5.67 12.41
N LEU A 71 4.67 5.02 11.52
CA LEU A 71 3.98 5.70 10.43
C LEU A 71 2.94 6.71 10.94
N ILE A 72 2.17 6.36 11.98
CA ILE A 72 1.21 7.28 12.63
C ILE A 72 1.96 8.48 13.22
N SER A 73 3.04 8.23 13.97
CA SER A 73 3.85 9.28 14.57
C SER A 73 4.43 10.23 13.52
N TRP A 74 4.87 9.68 12.38
CA TRP A 74 5.34 10.47 11.25
C TRP A 74 4.21 11.32 10.63
N LEU A 75 3.00 10.78 10.46
CA LEU A 75 1.85 11.55 9.97
C LEU A 75 1.43 12.68 10.94
N GLU A 76 1.64 12.51 12.25
CA GLU A 76 1.23 13.47 13.27
C GLU A 76 2.02 14.78 13.28
N ILE A 77 3.22 14.82 12.69
CA ILE A 77 4.03 16.05 12.65
C ILE A 77 3.51 17.11 11.67
N PHE A 78 2.56 16.74 10.80
CA PHE A 78 2.06 17.58 9.72
C PHE A 78 0.73 18.26 10.06
N ASP A 79 0.51 19.43 9.45
CA ASP A 79 -0.74 20.19 9.55
C ASP A 79 -1.95 19.38 9.05
N ASN A 80 -3.10 19.55 9.68
CA ASN A 80 -4.33 18.82 9.35
C ASN A 80 -4.92 19.15 7.97
N SER A 81 -4.50 20.22 7.31
CA SER A 81 -4.87 20.52 5.92
C SER A 81 -3.96 19.81 4.89
N SER A 82 -2.98 19.03 5.35
CA SER A 82 -2.02 18.35 4.46
C SER A 82 -2.66 17.20 3.67
N ILE A 83 -2.01 16.83 2.58
CA ILE A 83 -2.35 15.67 1.73
C ILE A 83 -1.24 14.63 1.90
N VAL A 84 -1.62 13.35 1.87
CA VAL A 84 -0.70 12.22 1.78
C VAL A 84 -0.78 11.66 0.37
N GLU A 85 0.38 11.48 -0.25
CA GLU A 85 0.53 10.92 -1.59
C GLU A 85 1.41 9.68 -1.55
N LEU A 86 0.99 8.64 -2.25
CA LEU A 86 1.81 7.48 -2.58
C LEU A 86 1.98 7.45 -4.09
N ASP A 87 3.19 7.72 -4.55
CA ASP A 87 3.60 7.62 -5.95
C ASP A 87 4.40 6.32 -6.12
N TYR A 88 3.98 5.47 -7.06
CA TYR A 88 4.69 4.23 -7.37
C TYR A 88 6.03 4.51 -8.09
N GLY A 89 6.18 5.69 -8.67
CA GLY A 89 7.29 6.03 -9.57
C GLY A 89 7.42 5.00 -10.69
N GLY A 90 8.66 4.67 -11.05
CA GLY A 90 8.94 3.68 -12.09
C GLY A 90 8.44 2.25 -11.80
N LEU A 91 8.04 1.92 -10.56
CA LEU A 91 7.45 0.62 -10.25
C LEU A 91 6.12 0.39 -10.97
N ALA A 92 5.40 1.46 -11.32
CA ALA A 92 4.17 1.37 -12.09
C ALA A 92 4.41 0.70 -13.44
N ALA A 93 5.48 1.05 -14.16
CA ALA A 93 5.82 0.42 -15.44
C ALA A 93 6.17 -1.07 -15.30
N TYR A 94 6.89 -1.46 -14.26
CA TYR A 94 7.19 -2.87 -14.03
C TYR A 94 5.94 -3.67 -13.67
N LEU A 95 5.08 -3.12 -12.83
CA LEU A 95 3.82 -3.75 -12.45
C LEU A 95 2.89 -3.90 -13.65
N ASP A 96 2.74 -2.84 -14.45
CA ASP A 96 1.93 -2.85 -15.66
C ASP A 96 2.34 -3.97 -16.61
N ASN A 97 3.63 -4.02 -16.96
CA ASN A 97 4.20 -5.04 -17.84
C ASN A 97 3.98 -6.47 -17.29
N LEU A 98 4.21 -6.68 -15.99
CA LEU A 98 4.01 -8.00 -15.36
C LEU A 98 2.54 -8.44 -15.39
N LEU A 99 1.60 -7.51 -15.22
CA LEU A 99 0.17 -7.78 -15.30
C LEU A 99 -0.23 -8.12 -16.74
N ILE A 100 0.19 -7.31 -17.73
CA ILE A 100 -0.06 -7.58 -19.15
C ILE A 100 0.50 -8.95 -19.57
N GLN A 101 1.73 -9.28 -19.18
CA GLN A 101 2.35 -10.58 -19.48
C GLN A 101 1.61 -11.75 -18.83
N SER A 102 0.88 -11.50 -17.75
CA SER A 102 0.03 -12.49 -17.08
C SER A 102 -1.39 -12.59 -17.70
N GLY A 103 -1.68 -11.85 -18.77
CA GLY A 103 -2.98 -11.81 -19.44
C GLY A 103 -4.00 -10.85 -18.81
N GLU A 104 -3.55 -9.96 -17.91
CA GLU A 104 -4.37 -8.96 -17.23
C GLU A 104 -4.35 -7.61 -17.97
N PRO A 105 -5.33 -6.71 -17.75
CA PRO A 105 -5.40 -5.39 -18.39
C PRO A 105 -4.38 -4.36 -17.84
N GLY A 106 -3.15 -4.77 -17.50
CA GLY A 106 -2.13 -3.88 -16.95
C GLY A 106 -2.50 -3.32 -15.58
N LEU A 107 -2.15 -2.06 -15.31
CA LEU A 107 -2.45 -1.38 -14.04
C LEU A 107 -3.93 -1.40 -13.65
N ASP A 108 -4.84 -1.66 -14.60
CA ASP A 108 -6.26 -1.80 -14.28
C ASP A 108 -6.57 -2.97 -13.36
N ALA A 109 -5.72 -4.00 -13.38
CA ALA A 109 -5.82 -5.19 -12.52
C ALA A 109 -5.05 -5.05 -11.18
N ASP A 110 -4.38 -3.92 -10.92
CA ASP A 110 -3.76 -3.70 -9.61
C ASP A 110 -4.85 -3.55 -8.53
N THR A 111 -4.92 -4.50 -7.61
CA THR A 111 -5.84 -4.49 -6.46
C THR A 111 -5.12 -4.30 -5.12
N SER A 112 -3.95 -3.66 -5.11
CA SER A 112 -3.10 -3.59 -3.90
C SER A 112 -3.77 -2.94 -2.69
N VAL A 113 -4.53 -1.85 -2.89
CA VAL A 113 -5.29 -1.22 -1.79
C VAL A 113 -6.43 -2.12 -1.31
N GLU A 114 -7.15 -2.74 -2.23
CA GLU A 114 -8.26 -3.64 -1.96
C GLU A 114 -7.80 -4.88 -1.18
N ASP A 115 -6.67 -5.45 -1.57
CA ASP A 115 -6.05 -6.61 -0.94
C ASP A 115 -5.62 -6.30 0.50
N VAL A 116 -5.02 -5.12 0.74
CA VAL A 116 -4.66 -4.65 2.09
C VAL A 116 -5.90 -4.35 2.93
N ASN A 117 -6.89 -3.63 2.39
CA ASN A 117 -8.12 -3.32 3.11
C ASN A 117 -8.90 -4.59 3.49
N THR A 118 -8.94 -5.58 2.58
CA THR A 118 -9.50 -6.90 2.86
C THR A 118 -8.74 -7.61 3.98
N SER A 119 -7.41 -7.55 3.95
CA SER A 119 -6.57 -8.17 4.97
C SER A 119 -6.84 -7.58 6.35
N ILE A 120 -6.85 -6.24 6.46
CA ILE A 120 -7.12 -5.51 7.70
C ILE A 120 -8.53 -5.78 8.21
N ALA A 121 -9.54 -5.83 7.32
CA ALA A 121 -10.90 -6.16 7.70
C ALA A 121 -10.99 -7.57 8.32
N GLY A 122 -10.29 -8.55 7.73
CA GLY A 122 -10.19 -9.90 8.29
C GLY A 122 -9.55 -9.93 9.68
N LEU A 123 -8.47 -9.17 9.88
CA LEU A 123 -7.85 -9.03 11.21
C LEU A 123 -8.82 -8.42 12.23
N ALA A 124 -9.49 -7.33 11.86
CA ALA A 124 -10.43 -6.63 12.73
C ALA A 124 -11.65 -7.48 13.11
N SER A 125 -12.08 -8.39 12.23
CA SER A 125 -13.21 -9.31 12.50
C SER A 125 -12.79 -10.66 13.08
N GLY A 126 -11.49 -10.89 13.31
CA GLY A 126 -10.96 -12.21 13.71
C GLY A 126 -11.06 -13.29 12.63
N ASP A 127 -11.31 -12.92 11.37
CA ASP A 127 -11.32 -13.81 10.22
C ASP A 127 -9.91 -13.90 9.62
N GLY A 128 -9.10 -14.79 10.19
CA GLY A 128 -7.74 -15.03 9.73
C GLY A 128 -7.64 -15.55 8.29
N ALA A 129 -8.69 -16.19 7.76
CA ALA A 129 -8.70 -16.68 6.38
C ALA A 129 -8.87 -15.53 5.39
N LEU A 130 -9.79 -14.60 5.67
CA LEU A 130 -9.94 -13.37 4.91
C LEU A 130 -8.66 -12.52 4.98
N ALA A 131 -8.08 -12.39 6.18
CA ALA A 131 -6.84 -11.68 6.41
C ALA A 131 -5.70 -12.22 5.53
N GLY A 132 -5.47 -13.53 5.62
CA GLY A 132 -4.42 -14.23 4.86
C GLY A 132 -4.59 -14.11 3.36
N LYS A 133 -5.82 -14.26 2.84
CA LYS A 133 -6.10 -14.19 1.40
C LYS A 133 -5.76 -12.82 0.80
N GLY A 134 -6.14 -11.74 1.48
CA GLY A 134 -5.81 -10.38 1.02
C GLY A 134 -4.29 -10.17 1.00
N TYR A 135 -3.62 -10.50 2.10
CA TYR A 135 -2.17 -10.35 2.22
C TYR A 135 -1.38 -11.19 1.20
N GLU A 136 -1.78 -12.45 0.98
CA GLU A 136 -1.12 -13.34 0.04
C GLU A 136 -1.19 -12.81 -1.40
N ARG A 137 -2.34 -12.27 -1.83
CA ARG A 137 -2.50 -11.68 -3.16
C ARG A 137 -1.57 -10.48 -3.36
N LEU A 138 -1.51 -9.58 -2.37
CA LEU A 138 -0.62 -8.43 -2.39
C LEU A 138 0.85 -8.87 -2.50
N VAL A 139 1.30 -9.73 -1.58
CA VAL A 139 2.69 -10.17 -1.51
C VAL A 139 3.08 -10.93 -2.79
N SER A 140 2.20 -11.77 -3.32
CA SER A 140 2.46 -12.51 -4.55
C SER A 140 2.63 -11.59 -5.76
N ARG A 141 1.86 -10.50 -5.85
CA ARG A 141 2.00 -9.48 -6.90
C ARG A 141 3.33 -8.75 -6.78
N TRP A 142 3.61 -8.18 -5.61
CA TRP A 142 4.79 -7.34 -5.41
C TRP A 142 6.10 -8.12 -5.32
N ARG A 143 6.08 -9.40 -4.94
CA ARG A 143 7.26 -10.27 -5.01
C ARG A 143 7.78 -10.42 -6.43
N LYS A 144 6.90 -10.43 -7.44
CA LYS A 144 7.32 -10.49 -8.86
C LYS A 144 8.05 -9.22 -9.28
N VAL A 145 7.56 -8.05 -8.86
CA VAL A 145 8.21 -6.76 -9.11
C VAL A 145 9.57 -6.71 -8.40
N ALA A 146 9.61 -7.07 -7.12
CA ALA A 146 10.84 -7.06 -6.32
C ALA A 146 11.91 -8.00 -6.89
N ALA A 147 11.53 -9.15 -7.46
CA ALA A 147 12.48 -10.08 -8.06
C ALA A 147 13.27 -9.49 -9.26
N LEU A 148 12.73 -8.46 -9.92
CA LEU A 148 13.41 -7.77 -11.03
C LEU A 148 14.65 -7.00 -10.58
N GLU A 149 14.77 -6.66 -9.28
CA GLU A 149 15.99 -6.06 -8.72
C GLU A 149 17.23 -6.92 -9.00
N SER A 150 17.08 -8.24 -8.81
CA SER A 150 18.16 -9.21 -8.98
C SER A 150 18.44 -9.62 -10.43
N ALA A 151 17.66 -9.12 -11.38
CA ALA A 151 17.78 -9.45 -12.80
C ALA A 151 18.66 -8.45 -13.59
N THR A 152 19.28 -7.49 -12.90
CA THR A 152 20.18 -6.46 -13.47
C THR A 152 21.63 -6.82 -13.23
#